data_AF-A0A967KGW9-F1
#
_entry.id   AF-A0A967KGW9-F1
#
_cell.length_a   1.000
_cell.length_b   1.000
_cell.length_c   1.000
_cell.angle_alpha   90.00
_cell.angle_beta   90.00
_cell.angle_gamma   90.00
#
_symmetry.space_group_name_H-M   'P 1'
#
loop_
_entity.id
_entity.type
_entity.pdbx_description
1 polymer ?
#
loop_
_entity_poly.entity_id
_entity_poly.type
_entity_poly.pdbx_seq_one_letter_code
_entity_poly.pdbx_strand_id
1 'polypeptide(L)'
;MYSYNARALNGYADSRAPFGDPLHSFPGTTSPGLNDGDQFTGFVFADNGSVESAAYFGSMAGVNAVSYVFMHDAIMNEYNVDGDLGASSEWVITFPTKRFYVNGGSPVAPFISVWSDNNDDDVKDGACEPVLLDKVWDREENDIFQQTSGDECPPIVSPGPPVQCGEPFVPFRLCLETNVVRFGDADTAGGASDIFGSAGFVNVDTGDFTDGWARIDMMRYQSGNVGAEQIYFRDPLGYDSDWTGDTQWGLPVTGFWAMEVENNFLGDGGDVVANYGGLFDHRATRCFSGEGCRSVD
;
A
#
# COMPACT_ATOMS: atom_id res chain seq x y z
N MET A 1 -16.49 11.15 -11.14
CA MET A 1 -17.06 9.79 -11.23
C MET A 1 -15.91 8.82 -11.02
N TYR A 2 -15.79 8.25 -9.83
CA TYR A 2 -14.68 7.34 -9.52
C TYR A 2 -14.97 5.98 -10.17
N SER A 3 -14.09 5.56 -11.07
CA SER A 3 -14.20 4.24 -11.69
C SER A 3 -13.68 3.17 -10.73
N TYR A 4 -14.08 1.92 -10.92
CA TYR A 4 -13.49 0.81 -10.20
C TYR A 4 -12.22 0.38 -10.93
N ASN A 5 -11.15 0.09 -10.18
CA ASN A 5 -9.96 -0.54 -10.73
C ASN A 5 -9.86 -1.97 -10.18
N ALA A 6 -10.22 -2.94 -11.02
CA ALA A 6 -10.19 -4.36 -10.68
C ALA A 6 -9.02 -5.04 -11.39
N ARG A 7 -8.16 -5.71 -10.61
CA ARG A 7 -7.04 -6.49 -11.13
C ARG A 7 -7.43 -7.97 -11.23
N ALA A 8 -7.45 -8.50 -12.45
CA ALA A 8 -7.70 -9.92 -12.67
C ALA A 8 -6.48 -10.75 -12.28
N LEU A 9 -6.71 -11.86 -11.57
CA LEU A 9 -5.69 -12.86 -11.28
C LEU A 9 -5.77 -13.97 -12.33
N ASN A 10 -4.73 -14.10 -13.15
CA ASN A 10 -4.68 -15.12 -14.18
C ASN A 10 -4.33 -16.48 -13.58
N GLY A 11 -4.93 -17.55 -14.12
CA GLY A 11 -4.67 -18.91 -13.64
C GLY A 11 -5.05 -19.10 -12.17
N TYR A 12 -6.12 -18.46 -11.69
CA TYR A 12 -6.59 -18.68 -10.32
C TYR A 12 -7.16 -20.09 -10.11
N ALA A 13 -7.75 -20.66 -11.17
CA ALA A 13 -8.24 -22.03 -11.18
C ALA A 13 -8.12 -22.67 -12.57
N ASP A 14 -7.77 -23.96 -12.61
CA ASP A 14 -7.63 -24.77 -13.84
C ASP A 14 -8.58 -25.98 -13.84
N SER A 15 -9.09 -26.41 -12.68
CA SER A 15 -10.06 -27.51 -12.64
C SER A 15 -11.43 -27.04 -13.14
N ARG A 16 -11.77 -27.47 -14.36
CA ARG A 16 -13.18 -27.62 -14.73
C ARG A 16 -13.77 -28.68 -13.79
N ALA A 17 -14.58 -28.28 -12.82
CA ALA A 17 -15.37 -29.23 -12.05
C ALA A 17 -16.14 -30.18 -13.00
N PRO A 18 -16.57 -31.39 -12.57
CA PRO A 18 -17.33 -32.33 -13.40
C PRO A 18 -18.62 -31.75 -14.02
N PHE A 19 -19.05 -30.56 -13.58
CA PHE A 19 -20.20 -29.81 -14.07
C PHE A 19 -19.86 -28.50 -14.81
N GLY A 20 -18.59 -28.20 -15.08
CA GLY A 20 -18.18 -27.06 -15.91
C GLY A 20 -18.14 -25.69 -15.22
N ASP A 21 -18.42 -25.60 -13.92
CA ASP A 21 -18.39 -24.33 -13.19
C ASP A 21 -17.07 -24.15 -12.41
N PRO A 22 -16.21 -23.19 -12.79
CA PRO A 22 -15.04 -22.84 -12.00
C PRO A 22 -15.51 -22.00 -10.80
N LEU A 23 -15.49 -22.60 -9.60
CA LEU A 23 -15.59 -21.89 -8.31
C LEU A 23 -16.86 -21.03 -8.12
N HIS A 24 -18.04 -21.64 -8.17
CA HIS A 24 -19.27 -21.02 -7.68
C HIS A 24 -19.75 -21.68 -6.39
N SER A 25 -20.27 -20.87 -5.47
CA SER A 25 -20.86 -21.31 -4.20
C SER A 25 -22.31 -20.86 -4.10
N PHE A 26 -23.05 -21.39 -3.14
CA PHE A 26 -24.39 -20.91 -2.84
C PHE A 26 -24.33 -19.49 -2.25
N PRO A 27 -25.33 -18.64 -2.53
CA PRO A 27 -25.40 -17.31 -1.93
C PRO A 27 -25.48 -17.41 -0.40
N GLY A 28 -24.89 -16.44 0.29
CA GLY A 28 -24.81 -16.42 1.76
C GLY A 28 -23.54 -17.04 2.33
N THR A 29 -22.60 -17.47 1.49
CA THR A 29 -21.25 -17.86 1.91
C THR A 29 -20.20 -16.83 1.49
N THR A 30 -19.07 -16.78 2.18
CA THR A 30 -17.90 -15.97 1.82
C THR A 30 -16.96 -16.65 0.83
N SER A 31 -17.25 -17.91 0.47
CA SER A 31 -16.64 -18.60 -0.67
C SER A 31 -17.40 -18.28 -1.96
N PRO A 32 -16.79 -18.40 -3.15
CA PRO A 32 -15.34 -18.50 -3.33
C PRO A 32 -14.64 -17.23 -2.79
N GLY A 33 -13.53 -17.41 -2.11
CA GLY A 33 -12.63 -16.34 -1.65
C GLY A 33 -11.20 -16.67 -2.01
N LEU A 34 -10.25 -15.77 -1.78
CA LEU A 34 -8.88 -15.87 -2.31
C LEU A 34 -8.12 -17.18 -2.00
N ASN A 35 -8.51 -17.94 -0.97
CA ASN A 35 -7.89 -19.24 -0.65
C ASN A 35 -8.55 -20.46 -1.36
N ASP A 36 -9.62 -20.27 -2.12
CA ASP A 36 -10.38 -21.36 -2.77
C ASP A 36 -9.81 -21.74 -4.16
N GLY A 37 -8.81 -21.02 -4.67
CA GLY A 37 -8.16 -21.31 -5.95
C GLY A 37 -7.42 -22.65 -5.91
N ASP A 38 -7.37 -23.36 -7.04
CA ASP A 38 -6.71 -24.67 -7.16
C ASP A 38 -5.29 -24.60 -7.74
N GLN A 39 -4.82 -23.40 -8.05
CA GLN A 39 -3.44 -23.14 -8.46
C GLN A 39 -2.63 -22.62 -7.27
N PHE A 40 -1.65 -23.43 -6.87
CA PHE A 40 -0.82 -23.18 -5.67
C PHE A 40 0.60 -22.69 -6.01
N THR A 41 0.84 -22.36 -7.27
CA THR A 41 2.10 -21.76 -7.72
C THR A 41 1.85 -20.34 -8.18
N GLY A 42 2.51 -19.38 -7.55
CA GLY A 42 2.52 -17.99 -7.98
C GLY A 42 3.61 -17.77 -9.03
N PHE A 43 3.30 -17.00 -10.07
CA PHE A 43 4.25 -16.60 -11.10
C PHE A 43 4.27 -15.09 -11.23
N VAL A 44 5.46 -14.50 -11.28
CA VAL A 44 5.64 -13.06 -11.47
C VAL A 44 6.81 -12.82 -12.42
N PHE A 45 6.74 -11.74 -13.19
CA PHE A 45 7.85 -11.32 -14.02
C PHE A 45 8.78 -10.42 -13.19
N ALA A 46 10.07 -10.74 -13.20
CA ALA A 46 11.11 -9.87 -12.66
C ALA A 46 11.61 -8.88 -13.73
N ASP A 47 12.34 -7.85 -13.28
CA ASP A 47 12.73 -6.70 -14.11
C ASP A 47 13.75 -7.07 -15.21
N ASN A 48 14.51 -8.14 -15.01
CA ASN A 48 15.40 -8.74 -16.00
C ASN A 48 14.66 -9.58 -17.08
N GLY A 49 13.33 -9.65 -17.00
CA GLY A 49 12.47 -10.46 -17.87
C GLY A 49 12.44 -11.95 -17.50
N SER A 50 13.04 -12.38 -16.38
CA SER A 50 12.84 -13.75 -15.86
C SER A 50 11.44 -13.90 -15.26
N VAL A 51 11.02 -15.15 -15.16
CA VAL A 51 9.79 -15.52 -14.43
C VAL A 51 10.24 -16.12 -13.12
N GLU A 52 9.90 -15.45 -12.02
CA GLU A 52 10.09 -15.95 -10.67
C GLU A 52 8.84 -16.70 -10.23
N SER A 53 9.05 -17.78 -9.47
CA SER A 53 7.92 -18.60 -9.04
C SER A 53 8.12 -19.23 -7.66
N ALA A 54 7.01 -19.40 -6.95
CA ALA A 54 6.98 -20.12 -5.70
C ALA A 54 5.75 -21.02 -5.65
N ALA A 55 5.97 -22.29 -5.32
CA ALA A 55 4.93 -23.27 -5.05
C ALA A 55 4.73 -23.40 -3.54
N TYR A 56 3.48 -23.35 -3.11
CA TYR A 56 3.11 -23.41 -1.70
C TYR A 56 2.34 -24.69 -1.39
N PHE A 57 2.45 -25.14 -0.13
CA PHE A 57 1.80 -26.34 0.36
C PHE A 57 0.97 -26.04 1.62
N GLY A 58 0.14 -27.01 2.03
CA GLY A 58 -0.70 -26.87 3.21
C GLY A 58 -2.01 -26.11 2.98
N SER A 59 -2.69 -25.75 4.07
CA SER A 59 -4.03 -25.14 4.04
C SER A 59 -4.05 -23.69 3.56
N MET A 60 -2.90 -23.02 3.51
CA MET A 60 -2.73 -21.64 3.03
C MET A 60 -2.11 -21.58 1.62
N ALA A 61 -2.01 -22.70 0.91
CA ALA A 61 -1.36 -22.75 -0.40
C ALA A 61 -1.98 -21.78 -1.41
N GLY A 62 -3.31 -21.72 -1.49
CA GLY A 62 -4.04 -20.81 -2.37
C GLY A 62 -3.77 -19.34 -2.03
N VAL A 63 -3.95 -18.96 -0.77
CA VAL A 63 -3.72 -17.57 -0.33
C VAL A 63 -2.25 -17.16 -0.47
N ASN A 64 -1.29 -18.05 -0.20
CA ASN A 64 0.13 -17.74 -0.37
C ASN A 64 0.49 -17.53 -1.85
N ALA A 65 -0.06 -18.33 -2.77
CA ALA A 65 0.12 -18.12 -4.20
C ALA A 65 -0.47 -16.76 -4.66
N VAL A 66 -1.64 -16.38 -4.16
CA VAL A 66 -2.23 -15.06 -4.40
C VAL A 66 -1.35 -13.94 -3.83
N SER A 67 -0.93 -14.07 -2.57
CA SER A 67 -0.05 -13.11 -1.90
C SER A 67 1.23 -12.90 -2.70
N TYR A 68 1.86 -13.97 -3.18
CA TYR A 68 3.07 -13.93 -3.99
C TYR A 68 2.93 -13.05 -5.24
N VAL A 69 1.78 -13.13 -5.92
CA VAL A 69 1.50 -12.29 -7.09
C VAL A 69 1.33 -10.81 -6.72
N PHE A 70 0.94 -10.50 -5.49
CA PHE A 70 0.79 -9.11 -5.01
C PHE A 70 1.95 -8.59 -4.16
N MET A 71 2.97 -9.41 -3.88
CA MET A 71 4.12 -8.99 -3.07
C MET A 71 4.87 -7.83 -3.75
N HIS A 72 5.08 -6.76 -3.01
CA HIS A 72 5.93 -5.63 -3.41
C HIS A 72 6.74 -5.13 -2.20
N ASP A 73 8.01 -4.78 -2.43
CA ASP A 73 8.88 -4.22 -1.38
C ASP A 73 8.68 -2.72 -1.19
N ALA A 74 8.23 -2.02 -2.24
CA ALA A 74 7.81 -0.62 -2.15
C ALA A 74 6.73 -0.30 -3.18
N ILE A 75 5.94 0.74 -2.88
CA ILE A 75 5.03 1.37 -3.83
C ILE A 75 5.39 2.84 -4.01
N MET A 76 5.08 3.38 -5.17
CA MET A 76 5.31 4.76 -5.57
C MET A 76 4.13 5.26 -6.40
N ASN A 77 3.83 6.54 -6.27
CA ASN A 77 2.88 7.23 -7.12
C ASN A 77 3.06 8.74 -7.01
N GLU A 78 2.31 9.47 -7.83
CA GLU A 78 2.27 10.92 -7.80
C GLU A 78 1.35 11.43 -6.67
N TYR A 79 1.50 12.71 -6.33
CA TYR A 79 0.54 13.49 -5.55
C TYR A 79 0.38 14.88 -6.17
N ASN A 80 -0.78 15.48 -5.98
CA ASN A 80 -1.05 16.87 -6.35
C ASN A 80 -2.08 17.46 -5.37
N VAL A 81 -1.69 18.55 -4.72
CA VAL A 81 -2.43 19.29 -3.70
C VAL A 81 -2.39 20.80 -4.01
N ASP A 82 -2.14 21.16 -5.27
CA ASP A 82 -2.11 22.54 -5.75
C ASP A 82 -3.46 23.23 -5.52
N GLY A 83 -3.47 24.18 -4.58
CA GLY A 83 -4.66 24.94 -4.20
C GLY A 83 -5.18 25.86 -5.31
N ASP A 84 -4.33 26.32 -6.24
CA ASP A 84 -4.76 27.17 -7.37
C ASP A 84 -5.59 26.37 -8.38
N LEU A 85 -5.39 25.06 -8.43
CA LEU A 85 -6.14 24.12 -9.27
C LEU A 85 -7.29 23.43 -8.53
N GLY A 86 -7.48 23.72 -7.23
CA GLY A 86 -8.38 22.95 -6.38
C GLY A 86 -8.05 21.45 -6.44
N ALA A 87 -6.75 21.13 -6.51
CA ALA A 87 -6.30 19.75 -6.68
C ALA A 87 -6.30 19.02 -5.33
N SER A 88 -6.68 17.75 -5.36
CA SER A 88 -6.61 16.85 -4.22
C SER A 88 -6.17 15.48 -4.68
N SER A 89 -5.46 14.76 -3.81
CA SER A 89 -4.90 13.48 -4.20
C SER A 89 -4.79 12.50 -3.03
N GLU A 90 -5.17 11.25 -3.28
CA GLU A 90 -5.26 10.21 -2.26
C GLU A 90 -4.80 8.85 -2.78
N TRP A 91 -4.05 8.12 -1.97
CA TRP A 91 -3.62 6.77 -2.27
C TRP A 91 -4.50 5.78 -1.52
N VAL A 92 -5.12 4.87 -2.25
CA VAL A 92 -5.80 3.70 -1.69
C VAL A 92 -4.82 2.54 -1.71
N ILE A 93 -4.45 2.05 -0.53
CA ILE A 93 -3.53 0.94 -0.35
C ILE A 93 -4.31 -0.24 0.25
N THR A 94 -4.40 -1.33 -0.51
CA THR A 94 -5.13 -2.53 -0.13
C THR A 94 -4.20 -3.72 0.02
N PHE A 95 -4.33 -4.44 1.13
CA PHE A 95 -3.63 -5.70 1.40
C PHE A 95 -4.60 -6.88 1.22
N PRO A 96 -4.80 -7.40 -0.01
CA PRO A 96 -5.94 -8.26 -0.35
C PRO A 96 -6.01 -9.56 0.45
N THR A 97 -4.88 -10.05 0.95
CA THR A 97 -4.80 -11.32 1.68
C THR A 97 -4.56 -11.14 3.18
N LYS A 98 -4.49 -9.91 3.69
CA LYS A 98 -4.13 -9.59 5.08
C LYS A 98 -4.93 -10.39 6.11
N ARG A 99 -6.25 -10.48 5.93
CA ARG A 99 -7.16 -11.19 6.87
C ARG A 99 -6.76 -12.65 7.15
N PHE A 100 -6.05 -13.30 6.23
CA PHE A 100 -5.60 -14.68 6.39
C PHE A 100 -4.34 -14.81 7.27
N TYR A 101 -3.59 -13.72 7.45
CA TYR A 101 -2.31 -13.70 8.19
C TYR A 101 -2.44 -13.09 9.59
N VAL A 102 -3.47 -12.28 9.83
CA VAL A 102 -3.56 -11.46 11.06
C VAL A 102 -4.66 -11.90 12.04
N ASN A 103 -5.60 -12.75 11.64
CA ASN A 103 -6.76 -13.16 12.45
C ASN A 103 -6.49 -14.36 13.39
N GLY A 104 -5.22 -14.73 13.58
CA GLY A 104 -4.80 -15.80 14.48
C GLY A 104 -4.32 -15.29 15.86
N GLY A 105 -3.88 -16.20 16.72
CA GLY A 105 -3.25 -15.85 18.00
C GLY A 105 -1.80 -15.38 17.88
N SER A 106 -1.22 -15.39 16.68
CA SER A 106 0.13 -14.93 16.37
C SER A 106 0.17 -14.45 14.91
N PRO A 107 0.98 -13.42 14.59
CA PRO A 107 1.09 -12.92 13.24
C PRO A 107 1.80 -13.94 12.34
N VAL A 108 1.40 -14.00 11.07
CA VAL A 108 2.02 -14.86 10.06
C VAL A 108 2.70 -13.99 9.02
N ALA A 109 3.96 -14.30 8.70
CA ALA A 109 4.74 -13.56 7.70
C ALA A 109 3.99 -13.44 6.36
N PRO A 110 4.07 -12.29 5.67
CA PRO A 110 4.95 -11.14 5.96
C PRO A 110 4.35 -10.07 6.90
N PHE A 111 3.14 -10.31 7.41
CA PHE A 111 2.48 -9.44 8.38
C PHE A 111 3.07 -9.68 9.77
N ILE A 112 3.23 -8.63 10.56
CA ILE A 112 3.88 -8.71 11.88
C ILE A 112 2.93 -8.34 13.03
N SER A 113 1.72 -7.90 12.70
CA SER A 113 0.70 -7.52 13.68
C SER A 113 -0.50 -8.45 13.60
N VAL A 114 -1.02 -8.85 14.75
CA VAL A 114 -2.32 -9.54 14.84
C VAL A 114 -3.44 -8.51 14.88
N TRP A 115 -4.63 -8.94 14.49
CA TRP A 115 -5.83 -8.10 14.65
C TRP A 115 -6.11 -7.88 16.13
N SER A 116 -6.14 -6.62 16.56
CA SER A 116 -6.59 -6.22 17.89
C SER A 116 -7.78 -5.25 17.81
N ASP A 117 -8.79 -5.50 18.63
CA ASP A 117 -9.92 -4.62 18.93
C ASP A 117 -9.65 -3.88 20.25
N ASN A 118 -8.52 -3.20 20.30
CA ASN A 118 -8.15 -2.40 21.44
C ASN A 118 -8.96 -1.10 21.36
N ASN A 119 -9.98 -0.99 22.21
CA ASN A 119 -10.71 0.24 22.55
C ASN A 119 -9.78 1.31 23.21
N ASP A 120 -8.55 1.43 22.73
CA ASP A 120 -7.50 2.33 23.16
C ASP A 120 -7.34 3.39 22.07
N ASP A 121 -7.63 4.64 22.39
CA ASP A 121 -7.65 5.76 21.44
C ASP A 121 -6.28 5.98 20.75
N ASP A 122 -5.18 5.48 21.34
CA ASP A 122 -3.82 5.60 20.79
C ASP A 122 -3.46 4.51 19.77
N VAL A 123 -4.26 3.44 19.62
CA VAL A 123 -4.03 2.39 18.63
C VAL A 123 -5.30 2.19 17.81
N LYS A 124 -5.25 2.60 16.53
CA LYS A 124 -6.39 2.35 15.62
C LYS A 124 -6.73 0.85 15.60
N ASP A 125 -8.02 0.54 15.72
CA ASP A 125 -8.54 -0.82 15.60
C ASP A 125 -8.01 -1.50 14.33
N GLY A 126 -7.52 -2.75 14.49
CA GLY A 126 -7.06 -3.58 13.39
C GLY A 126 -5.64 -4.12 13.55
N ALA A 127 -5.11 -4.71 12.48
CA ALA A 127 -3.75 -5.22 12.43
C ALA A 127 -2.80 -4.16 11.86
N CYS A 128 -2.30 -3.26 12.70
CA CYS A 128 -1.43 -2.13 12.31
C CYS A 128 -0.07 -2.57 11.78
N GLU A 129 0.10 -2.51 10.46
CA GLU A 129 1.38 -2.80 9.81
C GLU A 129 2.23 -1.54 9.73
N PRO A 130 3.40 -1.49 10.41
CA PRO A 130 4.30 -0.37 10.26
C PRO A 130 4.98 -0.41 8.90
N VAL A 131 5.01 0.73 8.22
CA VAL A 131 5.68 0.97 6.95
C VAL A 131 6.48 2.26 7.04
N LEU A 132 7.39 2.49 6.10
CA LEU A 132 8.22 3.69 6.07
C LEU A 132 7.84 4.52 4.85
N LEU A 133 7.54 5.80 5.06
CA LEU A 133 7.60 6.78 3.99
C LEU A 133 9.09 7.04 3.74
N ASP A 134 9.59 6.55 2.62
CA ASP A 134 11.02 6.61 2.27
C ASP A 134 11.36 8.04 1.87
N LYS A 135 10.65 8.58 0.88
CA LYS A 135 10.86 9.94 0.37
C LYS A 135 9.61 10.53 -0.27
N VAL A 136 9.57 11.86 -0.32
CA VAL A 136 8.61 12.69 -1.03
C VAL A 136 9.43 13.69 -1.83
N TRP A 137 9.08 13.82 -3.11
CA TRP A 137 9.76 14.66 -4.07
C TRP A 137 8.78 15.61 -4.73
N ASP A 138 9.24 16.81 -5.09
CA ASP A 138 8.54 17.66 -6.04
C ASP A 138 8.73 17.15 -7.49
N ARG A 139 8.15 17.86 -8.47
CA ARG A 139 8.34 17.55 -9.90
C ARG A 139 9.77 17.74 -10.39
N GLU A 140 10.57 18.54 -9.69
CA GLU A 140 11.96 18.84 -9.98
C GLU A 140 12.94 17.86 -9.30
N GLU A 141 12.43 16.79 -8.68
CA GLU A 141 13.19 15.78 -7.92
C GLU A 141 13.95 16.34 -6.71
N ASN A 142 13.58 17.52 -6.22
CA ASN A 142 14.01 17.97 -4.92
C ASN A 142 13.29 17.12 -3.88
N ASP A 143 14.05 16.53 -2.97
CA ASP A 143 13.47 15.86 -1.82
C ASP A 143 13.44 16.81 -0.62
N ILE A 144 12.35 16.76 0.14
CA ILE A 144 12.23 17.46 1.43
C ILE A 144 13.16 16.88 2.52
N PHE A 145 14.02 15.94 2.15
CA PHE A 145 15.02 15.32 3.01
C PHE A 145 16.44 15.89 2.76
N GLN A 146 16.59 16.89 1.86
CA GLN A 146 17.86 17.54 1.60
C GLN A 146 18.26 18.37 2.82
N GLN A 147 19.08 17.75 3.67
CA GLN A 147 19.79 18.38 4.78
C GLN A 147 20.70 19.52 4.26
N THR A 148 20.14 20.71 4.04
CA THR A 148 20.90 21.94 4.25
C THR A 148 20.95 22.22 5.74
N SER A 149 22.14 22.54 6.24
CA SER A 149 22.39 22.93 7.63
C SER A 149 21.49 24.11 8.03
N GLY A 150 20.33 23.82 8.63
CA GLY A 150 19.36 24.77 9.14
C GLY A 150 17.93 24.47 8.68
N ASP A 151 17.20 23.72 9.52
CA ASP A 151 15.76 23.87 9.77
C ASP A 151 14.69 23.46 8.72
N GLU A 152 14.79 22.28 8.08
CA GLU A 152 13.60 21.64 7.49
C GLU A 152 13.40 20.22 8.06
N CYS A 153 12.23 20.02 8.67
CA CYS A 153 11.80 18.75 9.26
C CYS A 153 11.19 17.87 8.16
N PRO A 154 11.47 16.55 8.11
CA PRO A 154 10.79 15.65 7.18
C PRO A 154 9.27 15.70 7.37
N PRO A 155 8.50 15.28 6.35
CA PRO A 155 7.05 15.38 6.34
C PRO A 155 6.47 14.62 7.53
N ILE A 156 5.46 15.19 8.19
CA ILE A 156 4.82 14.53 9.33
C ILE A 156 3.67 13.66 8.79
N VAL A 157 3.65 12.40 9.23
CA VAL A 157 2.56 11.48 8.92
C VAL A 157 1.61 11.37 10.11
N SER A 158 0.44 11.98 10.04
CA SER A 158 -0.54 12.03 11.15
C SER A 158 -1.42 10.77 11.21
N PRO A 159 -1.79 10.26 12.41
CA PRO A 159 -1.58 10.82 13.76
C PRO A 159 -0.26 10.40 14.43
N GLY A 160 0.80 10.14 13.67
CA GLY A 160 2.08 9.68 14.20
C GLY A 160 2.73 10.66 15.20
N PRO A 161 3.61 10.17 16.10
CA PRO A 161 4.39 11.03 16.99
C PRO A 161 5.26 12.03 16.19
N PRO A 162 5.61 13.19 16.77
CA PRO A 162 6.51 14.13 16.11
C PRO A 162 7.84 13.45 15.77
N VAL A 163 8.26 13.54 14.51
CA VAL A 163 9.54 13.02 14.01
C VAL A 163 10.69 13.94 14.43
N GLN A 164 11.87 13.37 14.72
CA GLN A 164 13.08 14.15 14.95
C GLN A 164 13.74 14.48 13.60
N CYS A 165 14.11 15.75 13.39
CA CYS A 165 14.76 16.18 12.15
C CYS A 165 16.08 15.43 11.92
N GLY A 166 16.24 14.79 10.76
CA GLY A 166 17.47 14.11 10.34
C GLY A 166 17.33 12.61 10.02
N GLU A 167 16.17 11.99 10.30
CA GLU A 167 15.90 10.61 9.88
C GLU A 167 15.58 10.53 8.37
N PRO A 168 16.18 9.58 7.62
CA PRO A 168 15.97 9.47 6.19
C PRO A 168 14.66 8.77 5.81
N PHE A 169 13.82 8.37 6.78
CA PHE A 169 12.53 7.72 6.58
C PHE A 169 11.56 8.11 7.70
N VAL A 170 10.25 8.14 7.39
CA VAL A 170 9.20 8.48 8.36
C VAL A 170 8.28 7.28 8.60
N PRO A 171 8.26 6.68 9.82
CA PRO A 171 7.43 5.52 10.10
C PRO A 171 5.96 5.90 10.27
N PHE A 172 5.05 5.09 9.73
CA PHE A 172 3.61 5.18 9.98
C PHE A 172 2.95 3.80 9.89
N ARG A 173 1.65 3.71 10.19
CA ARG A 173 0.93 2.43 10.31
C ARG A 173 -0.27 2.35 9.37
N LEU A 174 -0.42 1.19 8.75
CA LEU A 174 -1.56 0.82 7.90
C LEU A 174 -2.35 -0.32 8.58
N CYS A 175 -3.43 0.03 9.28
CA CYS A 175 -4.13 -0.89 10.18
C CYS A 175 -5.21 -1.73 9.52
N LEU A 176 -5.86 -1.20 8.50
CA LEU A 176 -6.97 -1.88 7.86
C LEU A 176 -6.49 -2.73 6.68
N GLU A 177 -7.42 -3.51 6.12
CA GLU A 177 -7.20 -4.21 4.85
C GLU A 177 -7.09 -3.21 3.70
N THR A 178 -7.91 -2.15 3.71
CA THR A 178 -7.81 -1.02 2.77
C THR A 178 -7.62 0.26 3.56
N ASN A 179 -6.58 1.01 3.21
CA ASN A 179 -6.16 2.23 3.89
C ASN A 179 -6.16 3.38 2.88
N VAL A 180 -6.52 4.57 3.33
CA VAL A 180 -6.46 5.79 2.53
C VAL A 180 -5.33 6.66 3.08
N VAL A 181 -4.42 7.05 2.22
CA VAL A 181 -3.35 8.01 2.52
C VAL A 181 -3.66 9.30 1.76
N ARG A 182 -3.96 10.37 2.50
CA ARG A 182 -4.15 11.72 2.00
C ARG A 182 -2.81 12.43 1.93
N PHE A 183 -2.60 13.24 0.91
CA PHE A 183 -1.47 14.16 0.82
C PHE A 183 -1.94 15.60 1.05
N GLY A 184 -1.11 16.40 1.70
CA GLY A 184 -1.33 17.84 1.90
C GLY A 184 -1.19 18.26 3.36
N ASP A 185 -1.29 19.57 3.59
CA ASP A 185 -1.07 20.20 4.90
C ASP A 185 -1.92 19.51 5.99
N ALA A 186 -1.24 19.11 7.08
CA ALA A 186 -1.86 18.45 8.22
C ALA A 186 -2.84 19.37 8.97
N ASP A 187 -2.63 20.69 8.98
CA ASP A 187 -3.50 21.66 9.63
C ASP A 187 -4.83 21.87 8.88
N THR A 188 -4.87 21.51 7.60
CA THR A 188 -6.08 21.57 6.75
C THR A 188 -6.86 20.26 6.73
N ALA A 189 -6.31 19.19 7.31
CA ALA A 189 -6.93 17.87 7.29
C ALA A 189 -8.27 17.88 8.06
N GLY A 190 -9.36 17.60 7.35
CA GLY A 190 -10.68 17.44 7.95
C GLY A 190 -10.83 16.15 8.76
N GLY A 191 -12.03 15.92 9.32
CA GLY A 191 -12.37 14.64 9.98
C GLY A 191 -12.52 13.45 9.03
N ALA A 192 -12.34 13.67 7.73
CA ALA A 192 -12.43 12.69 6.66
C ALA A 192 -11.47 13.08 5.53
N SER A 193 -11.07 12.11 4.72
CA SER A 193 -10.24 12.32 3.53
C SER A 193 -11.00 13.11 2.45
N ASP A 194 -10.30 13.90 1.64
CA ASP A 194 -10.84 14.85 0.66
C ASP A 194 -11.61 14.16 -0.48
N ILE A 195 -11.05 13.08 -1.05
CA ILE A 195 -11.64 12.39 -2.21
C ILE A 195 -12.62 11.29 -1.75
N PHE A 196 -12.16 10.38 -0.90
CA PHE A 196 -12.93 9.19 -0.51
C PHE A 196 -13.76 9.34 0.77
N GLY A 197 -13.65 10.46 1.48
CA GLY A 197 -14.40 10.69 2.72
C GLY A 197 -14.06 9.69 3.82
N SER A 198 -12.85 9.10 3.79
CA SER A 198 -12.45 8.09 4.76
C SER A 198 -12.15 8.74 6.11
N ALA A 199 -12.82 8.34 7.19
CA ALA A 199 -12.52 8.80 8.55
C ALA A 199 -11.22 8.19 9.12
N GLY A 200 -10.80 7.04 8.58
CA GLY A 200 -9.65 6.26 9.06
C GLY A 200 -8.33 6.60 8.37
N PHE A 201 -8.27 7.67 7.58
CA PHE A 201 -7.13 8.00 6.74
C PHE A 201 -5.83 8.29 7.52
N VAL A 202 -4.73 8.22 6.79
CA VAL A 202 -3.40 8.68 7.19
C VAL A 202 -3.08 9.93 6.39
N ASN A 203 -2.59 10.99 7.01
CA ASN A 203 -2.18 12.20 6.29
C ASN A 203 -0.67 12.22 6.13
N VAL A 204 -0.16 12.43 4.92
CA VAL A 204 1.24 12.77 4.63
C VAL A 204 1.29 14.26 4.35
N ASP A 205 1.91 15.00 5.26
CA ASP A 205 2.19 16.42 5.03
C ASP A 205 3.22 16.57 3.91
N THR A 206 2.94 17.37 2.88
CA THR A 206 3.87 17.58 1.76
C THR A 206 4.74 18.83 1.95
N GLY A 207 4.60 19.54 3.07
CA GLY A 207 5.28 20.81 3.32
C GLY A 207 4.90 21.83 2.25
N ASP A 208 5.90 22.52 1.71
CA ASP A 208 5.70 23.53 0.65
C ASP A 208 5.48 22.93 -0.75
N PHE A 209 5.59 21.60 -0.91
CA PHE A 209 5.41 20.98 -2.22
C PHE A 209 3.92 20.78 -2.53
N THR A 210 3.50 21.35 -3.66
CA THR A 210 2.14 21.24 -4.17
C THR A 210 1.92 20.02 -5.06
N ASP A 211 2.97 19.44 -5.61
CA ASP A 211 2.88 18.34 -6.55
C ASP A 211 4.22 17.62 -6.71
N GLY A 212 4.16 16.35 -7.06
CA GLY A 212 5.35 15.51 -7.19
C GLY A 212 5.02 14.04 -7.00
N TRP A 213 5.92 13.29 -6.37
CA TRP A 213 5.75 11.85 -6.14
C TRP A 213 6.31 11.41 -4.80
N ALA A 214 5.85 10.26 -4.31
CA ALA A 214 6.32 9.70 -3.04
C ALA A 214 6.65 8.21 -3.20
N ARG A 215 7.37 7.68 -2.22
CA ARG A 215 7.69 6.25 -2.11
C ARG A 215 7.42 5.73 -0.70
N ILE A 216 6.66 4.65 -0.59
CA ILE A 216 6.43 3.93 0.66
C ILE A 216 7.16 2.58 0.58
N ASP A 217 8.08 2.37 1.51
CA ASP A 217 8.77 1.10 1.73
C ASP A 217 7.92 0.19 2.62
N MET A 218 7.72 -1.03 2.15
CA MET A 218 6.94 -2.09 2.79
C MET A 218 7.80 -3.25 3.25
N MET A 219 9.08 -3.34 2.86
CA MET A 219 10.01 -4.38 3.28
C MET A 219 10.65 -4.06 4.62
N ARG A 220 11.00 -2.79 4.83
CA ARG A 220 11.62 -2.28 6.04
C ARG A 220 10.57 -1.65 6.94
N TYR A 221 10.77 -1.79 8.24
CA TYR A 221 9.92 -1.15 9.23
C TYR A 221 10.72 -0.77 10.48
N GLN A 222 10.17 0.16 11.24
CA GLN A 222 10.70 0.53 12.55
C GLN A 222 9.75 0.01 13.62
N SER A 223 10.28 -0.74 14.59
CA SER A 223 9.52 -1.28 15.72
C SER A 223 9.83 -0.48 16.98
N GLY A 224 8.81 -0.01 17.71
CA GLY A 224 8.95 0.80 18.91
C GLY A 224 8.44 2.24 18.75
N ASN A 225 8.80 3.12 19.69
CA ASN A 225 8.52 4.55 19.59
C ASN A 225 9.39 5.18 18.48
N VAL A 226 8.87 6.22 17.82
CA VAL A 226 9.62 7.04 16.85
C VAL A 226 10.93 7.50 17.51
N GLY A 227 12.07 7.16 16.89
CA GLY A 227 13.42 7.40 17.44
C GLY A 227 14.19 6.15 17.89
N ALA A 228 13.61 4.94 17.76
CA ALA A 228 14.40 3.71 17.85
C ALA A 228 15.33 3.60 16.62
N GLU A 229 16.64 3.74 16.78
CA GLU A 229 17.63 3.76 15.68
C GLU A 229 17.63 2.50 14.77
N GLN A 230 16.89 1.44 15.14
CA GLN A 230 16.92 0.17 14.42
C GLN A 230 15.80 0.04 13.39
N ILE A 231 16.22 -0.14 12.14
CA ILE A 231 15.40 -0.61 11.04
C ILE A 231 15.44 -2.12 10.97
N TYR A 232 14.25 -2.72 10.93
CA TYR A 232 14.04 -4.16 10.81
C TYR A 232 13.58 -4.48 9.39
N PHE A 233 13.83 -5.73 8.98
CA PHE A 233 13.31 -6.30 7.76
C PHE A 233 12.18 -7.25 8.10
N ARG A 234 11.08 -7.21 7.35
CA ARG A 234 9.99 -8.19 7.47
C ARG A 234 10.46 -9.56 7.03
N ASP A 235 9.99 -10.60 7.70
CA ASP A 235 10.17 -11.95 7.17
C ASP A 235 9.48 -12.06 5.79
N PRO A 236 10.14 -12.62 4.77
CA PRO A 236 9.58 -12.70 3.43
C PRO A 236 8.41 -13.70 3.38
N LEU A 237 7.57 -13.56 2.36
CA LEU A 237 6.56 -14.57 2.08
C LEU A 237 7.25 -15.88 1.67
N GLY A 238 6.92 -16.97 2.36
CA GLY A 238 7.66 -18.23 2.25
C GLY A 238 8.83 -18.33 3.25
N TYR A 239 8.80 -17.60 4.35
CA TYR A 239 9.79 -17.81 5.42
C TYR A 239 9.60 -19.17 6.16
N ASP A 240 8.39 -19.70 6.20
CA ASP A 240 8.09 -21.01 6.80
C ASP A 240 8.54 -22.18 5.91
N SER A 241 8.41 -23.41 6.38
CA SER A 241 8.86 -24.65 5.75
C SER A 241 7.95 -25.22 4.64
N ASP A 242 6.76 -24.65 4.43
CA ASP A 242 5.72 -25.19 3.53
C ASP A 242 5.72 -24.57 2.12
N TRP A 243 6.88 -24.50 1.47
CA TRP A 243 7.00 -23.96 0.10
C TRP A 243 8.30 -24.40 -0.60
N THR A 244 8.38 -24.15 -1.91
CA THR A 244 9.59 -24.27 -2.73
C THR A 244 9.62 -23.19 -3.80
N GLY A 245 10.76 -22.53 -4.02
CA GLY A 245 10.95 -21.54 -5.10
C GLY A 245 11.75 -20.32 -4.64
N ASP A 246 11.37 -19.14 -5.11
CA ASP A 246 11.95 -17.85 -4.71
C ASP A 246 11.10 -17.15 -3.63
N THR A 247 11.68 -16.67 -2.51
CA THR A 247 10.90 -15.86 -1.55
C THR A 247 10.85 -14.40 -1.96
N GLN A 248 9.77 -13.71 -1.59
CA GLN A 248 9.60 -12.27 -1.83
C GLN A 248 9.52 -11.49 -0.52
N TRP A 249 10.21 -10.35 -0.47
CA TRP A 249 10.16 -9.39 0.63
C TRP A 249 9.07 -8.34 0.41
N GLY A 250 8.63 -7.70 1.49
CA GLY A 250 7.61 -6.65 1.44
C GLY A 250 6.24 -7.10 1.94
N LEU A 251 5.18 -6.56 1.35
CA LEU A 251 3.79 -6.89 1.70
C LEU A 251 2.98 -7.20 0.43
N PRO A 252 1.96 -8.08 0.50
CA PRO A 252 1.06 -8.29 -0.61
C PRO A 252 0.13 -7.08 -0.72
N VAL A 253 0.33 -6.24 -1.73
CA VAL A 253 -0.33 -4.95 -1.86
C VAL A 253 -0.88 -4.72 -3.28
N THR A 254 -2.02 -4.04 -3.34
CA THR A 254 -2.62 -3.50 -4.55
C THR A 254 -3.35 -2.20 -4.21
N GLY A 255 -4.00 -1.60 -5.19
CA GLY A 255 -4.69 -0.32 -5.05
C GLY A 255 -4.20 0.68 -6.08
N PHE A 256 -4.55 1.93 -5.86
CA PHE A 256 -4.37 2.99 -6.83
C PHE A 256 -4.22 4.34 -6.13
N TRP A 257 -3.70 5.30 -6.86
CA TRP A 257 -3.77 6.71 -6.55
C TRP A 257 -4.94 7.35 -7.31
N ALA A 258 -5.66 8.25 -6.63
CA ALA A 258 -6.72 9.07 -7.18
C ALA A 258 -6.32 10.54 -7.14
N MET A 259 -6.67 11.26 -8.20
CA MET A 259 -6.60 12.72 -8.24
C MET A 259 -7.96 13.30 -8.60
N GLU A 260 -8.27 14.44 -8.01
CA GLU A 260 -9.34 15.35 -8.42
C GLU A 260 -8.73 16.74 -8.65
N VAL A 261 -9.19 17.43 -9.68
CA VAL A 261 -8.80 18.80 -10.00
C VAL A 261 -10.05 19.58 -10.37
N GLU A 262 -10.31 20.65 -9.62
CA GLU A 262 -11.40 21.60 -9.89
C GLU A 262 -10.83 22.77 -10.71
N ASN A 263 -10.79 22.64 -12.04
CA ASN A 263 -10.30 23.68 -12.94
C ASN A 263 -11.34 24.80 -13.13
N ASN A 264 -11.78 25.37 -12.00
CA ASN A 264 -12.69 26.48 -11.85
C ASN A 264 -13.81 26.48 -12.91
N PHE A 265 -14.02 27.58 -13.64
CA PHE A 265 -15.08 27.70 -14.63
C PHE A 265 -14.59 27.61 -16.09
N LEU A 266 -15.32 26.87 -16.93
CA LEU A 266 -15.16 26.83 -18.38
C LEU A 266 -15.86 28.03 -19.05
N GLY A 267 -15.09 28.86 -19.78
CA GLY A 267 -15.58 29.93 -20.67
C GLY A 267 -15.65 31.34 -20.07
N ASP A 268 -15.70 32.36 -20.93
CA ASP A 268 -15.93 33.77 -20.54
C ASP A 268 -17.37 33.92 -20.00
N GLY A 269 -17.55 33.71 -18.69
CA GLY A 269 -18.86 33.82 -18.05
C GLY A 269 -18.99 33.16 -16.68
N GLY A 270 -18.15 32.17 -16.34
CA GLY A 270 -18.16 31.59 -14.99
C GLY A 270 -19.33 30.63 -14.70
N ASP A 271 -19.97 30.04 -15.71
CA ASP A 271 -21.24 29.33 -15.53
C ASP A 271 -21.12 27.80 -15.41
N VAL A 272 -19.96 27.20 -15.73
CA VAL A 272 -19.78 25.74 -15.77
C VAL A 272 -18.51 25.34 -15.03
N VAL A 273 -18.64 24.63 -13.90
CA VAL A 273 -17.51 24.06 -13.15
C VAL A 273 -16.93 22.85 -13.90
N ALA A 274 -15.61 22.80 -14.03
CA ALA A 274 -14.90 21.73 -14.71
C ALA A 274 -14.09 20.86 -13.74
N ASN A 275 -14.63 19.70 -13.37
CA ASN A 275 -13.92 18.74 -12.52
C ASN A 275 -13.30 17.64 -13.36
N TYR A 276 -12.02 17.39 -13.14
CA TYR A 276 -11.27 16.29 -13.73
C TYR A 276 -10.87 15.32 -12.63
N GLY A 277 -10.83 14.04 -12.95
CA GLY A 277 -10.33 13.05 -12.03
C GLY A 277 -9.68 11.88 -12.74
N GLY A 278 -8.73 11.25 -12.07
CA GLY A 278 -7.94 10.14 -12.58
C GLY A 278 -7.73 9.07 -11.52
N LEU A 279 -7.55 7.84 -11.98
CA LEU A 279 -7.19 6.70 -11.14
C LEU A 279 -6.04 5.96 -11.81
N PHE A 280 -4.96 5.74 -11.08
CA PHE A 280 -3.75 5.12 -11.59
C PHE A 280 -3.24 4.07 -10.62
N ASP A 281 -2.89 2.89 -11.13
CA ASP A 281 -2.29 1.84 -10.31
C ASP A 281 -1.00 2.33 -9.67
N HIS A 282 -0.71 1.84 -8.47
CA HIS A 282 0.61 2.04 -7.86
C HIS A 282 1.71 1.51 -8.77
N ARG A 283 2.74 2.33 -8.98
CA ARG A 283 4.05 1.83 -9.39
C ARG A 283 4.64 1.10 -8.20
N ALA A 284 5.34 0.00 -8.42
CA ALA A 284 5.78 -0.85 -7.32
C ALA A 284 6.99 -1.68 -7.72
N THR A 285 7.86 -1.93 -6.75
CA THR A 285 9.09 -2.72 -6.93
C THR A 285 8.95 -4.10 -6.32
N ARG A 286 9.84 -5.04 -6.67
CA ARG A 286 9.90 -6.36 -6.03
C ARG A 286 11.31 -6.68 -5.57
N CYS A 287 11.40 -7.44 -4.48
CA CYS A 287 12.67 -7.92 -3.95
C CYS A 287 12.60 -9.42 -3.63
N PHE A 288 13.51 -10.21 -4.21
CA PHE A 288 13.60 -11.66 -4.02
C PHE A 288 14.83 -12.06 -3.18
N SER A 289 14.73 -13.13 -2.39
CA SER A 289 15.88 -13.67 -1.63
C SER A 289 16.94 -14.30 -2.55
N GLY A 290 17.93 -13.50 -2.96
CA GLY A 290 19.09 -13.99 -3.73
C GLY A 290 19.50 -13.09 -4.90
N GLU A 291 18.59 -12.25 -5.39
CA GLU A 291 18.83 -11.39 -6.56
C GLU A 291 19.07 -9.91 -6.23
N GLY A 292 18.90 -9.53 -4.94
CA GLY A 292 18.91 -8.14 -4.46
C GLY A 292 17.61 -7.41 -4.79
N CYS A 293 17.27 -6.38 -4.02
CA CYS A 293 16.11 -5.54 -4.31
C CYS A 293 16.43 -4.67 -5.52
N ARG A 294 15.60 -4.71 -6.56
CA ARG A 294 15.81 -3.96 -7.81
C ARG A 294 14.64 -3.00 -8.00
N SER A 295 14.96 -1.73 -8.26
CA SER A 295 13.95 -0.71 -8.51
C SER A 295 13.39 -0.87 -9.91
N VAL A 296 12.06 -0.77 -10.01
CA VAL A 296 11.32 -0.61 -11.26
C VAL A 296 11.26 0.88 -11.51
N ASP A 297 11.99 1.35 -12.52
CA ASP A 297 11.84 2.70 -13.09
C ASP A 297 10.51 2.80 -13.87
#